data_AF-A0A927LV24-F1
#
_entry.id   AF-A0A927LV24-F1
#
_cell.length_a   1.000
_cell.length_b   1.000
_cell.length_c   1.000
_cell.angle_alpha   90.00
_cell.angle_beta   90.00
_cell.angle_gamma   90.00
#
_symmetry.space_group_name_H-M   'P 1'
#
loop_
_entity.id
_entity.type
_entity.pdbx_description
1 polymer ?
#
loop_
_entity_poly.entity_id
_entity_poly.type
_entity_poly.pdbx_seq_one_letter_code
_entity_poly.pdbx_strand_id
1 'polypeptide(L)'
;MWKHSDLELCLVVEQRLKELQHFNYMDSMGVEIIQITKSRMKEFTEQSGEPDRSILGFPIQIYKCKVLHDPEQLLNAFKKRYDSYLFHEPITKFKEKEALEQANAKLDKAREQVTRGNYRTAAAHLRVGLNFLLLAVYWHYHILPRSQNRTIYFLHKNSQVIGNTKLYDAFIQVFGLEKPRKTHKDALQNAQRDIFQLSDTSWGSNTSAFLKNAVDGNLEWGHHQSIVYVYKYCVHRMHGHDRYPEDLYDRPDFARQFPELYHFLDMDTMTLDDVKQWILMFEEARGDLQLHAI
;
A
#
# COMPACT_ATOMS: atom_id res chain seq x y z
N MET A 1 23.67 -7.31 0.52
CA MET A 1 23.00 -7.35 1.83
C MET A 1 22.27 -6.04 1.99
N TRP A 2 20.95 -6.04 2.04
CA TRP A 2 20.14 -4.82 2.08
C TRP A 2 20.22 -4.25 3.49
N LYS A 3 20.86 -3.10 3.68
CA LYS A 3 21.13 -2.49 5.00
C LYS A 3 19.88 -1.94 5.71
N HIS A 4 18.74 -1.92 5.02
CA HIS A 4 17.48 -1.28 5.44
C HIS A 4 16.27 -2.20 5.21
N SER A 5 16.43 -3.49 5.47
CA SER A 5 15.29 -4.43 5.49
C SER A 5 14.87 -4.67 6.93
N ASP A 6 13.58 -4.50 7.18
CA ASP A 6 12.89 -4.97 8.37
C ASP A 6 12.81 -6.51 8.42
N LEU A 7 12.44 -7.00 9.59
CA LEU A 7 12.09 -8.39 9.80
C LEU A 7 10.56 -8.53 9.81
N GLU A 8 10.01 -9.22 8.82
CA GLU A 8 8.60 -9.60 8.81
C GLU A 8 8.41 -10.99 9.47
N LEU A 9 7.62 -11.06 10.53
CA LEU A 9 7.30 -12.29 11.27
C LEU A 9 5.81 -12.60 11.19
N CYS A 10 5.48 -13.84 10.88
CA CYS A 10 4.12 -14.36 11.00
C CYS A 10 4.05 -15.32 12.20
N LEU A 11 3.17 -15.02 13.15
CA LEU A 11 2.94 -15.83 14.35
C LEU A 11 1.56 -16.49 14.28
N VAL A 12 1.52 -17.79 14.54
CA VAL A 12 0.26 -18.52 14.76
C VAL A 12 -0.03 -18.50 16.25
N VAL A 13 -1.14 -17.88 16.63
CA VAL A 13 -1.52 -17.64 18.03
C VAL A 13 -2.90 -18.22 18.32
N GLU A 14 -3.17 -18.63 19.55
CA GLU A 14 -4.53 -19.04 19.94
C GLU A 14 -5.48 -17.82 19.96
N GLN A 15 -4.98 -16.70 20.47
CA GLN A 15 -5.66 -15.41 20.50
C GLN A 15 -4.65 -14.29 20.24
N ARG A 16 -5.13 -13.16 19.72
CA ARG A 16 -4.27 -12.00 19.43
C ARG A 16 -3.63 -11.45 20.72
N LEU A 17 -2.31 -11.39 20.72
CA LEU A 17 -1.48 -10.82 21.78
C LEU A 17 -1.43 -9.29 21.59
N LYS A 18 -1.81 -8.53 22.62
CA LYS A 18 -1.92 -7.05 22.53
C LYS A 18 -0.56 -6.36 22.66
N GLU A 19 0.35 -7.01 23.37
CA GLU A 19 1.74 -6.60 23.57
C GLU A 19 2.57 -6.68 22.29
N LEU A 20 2.17 -7.52 21.33
CA LEU A 20 2.78 -7.62 20.01
C LEU A 20 1.99 -6.74 19.02
N GLN A 21 2.44 -5.49 18.88
CA GLN A 21 1.89 -4.57 17.88
C GLN A 21 2.24 -5.03 16.46
N HIS A 22 1.60 -4.43 15.45
CA HIS A 22 1.93 -4.75 14.07
C HIS A 22 3.33 -4.26 13.69
N PHE A 23 3.70 -3.04 14.07
CA PHE A 23 5.05 -2.51 13.95
C PHE A 23 5.75 -2.52 15.32
N ASN A 24 6.99 -2.99 15.35
CA ASN A 24 7.81 -3.06 16.56
C ASN A 24 9.25 -2.64 16.23
N TYR A 25 10.03 -2.34 17.26
CA TYR A 25 11.47 -2.09 17.13
C TYR A 25 12.21 -2.87 18.22
N MET A 26 13.06 -3.81 17.82
CA MET A 26 13.74 -4.75 18.72
C MET A 26 15.20 -4.89 18.29
N ASP A 27 16.14 -4.82 19.23
CA ASP A 27 17.57 -5.03 18.98
C ASP A 27 18.13 -4.24 17.79
N SER A 28 17.75 -2.97 17.69
CA SER A 28 18.11 -2.05 16.61
C SER A 28 17.51 -2.37 15.23
N MET A 29 16.49 -3.23 15.16
CA MET A 29 15.83 -3.69 13.94
C MET A 29 14.33 -3.41 13.99
N GLY A 30 13.75 -2.93 12.89
CA GLY A 30 12.29 -2.88 12.76
C GLY A 30 11.72 -4.26 12.52
N VAL A 31 10.64 -4.60 13.22
CA VAL A 31 9.98 -5.91 13.13
C VAL A 31 8.49 -5.71 12.86
N GLU A 32 8.01 -6.18 11.71
CA GLU A 32 6.59 -6.26 11.38
C GLU A 32 6.05 -7.62 11.85
N ILE A 33 5.10 -7.63 12.79
CA ILE A 33 4.48 -8.85 13.31
C ILE A 33 3.06 -8.98 12.76
N ILE A 34 2.82 -10.09 12.08
CA ILE A 34 1.53 -10.53 11.59
C ILE A 34 1.07 -11.67 12.50
N GLN A 35 -0.07 -11.48 13.16
CA GLN A 35 -0.67 -12.53 14.00
C GLN A 35 -1.86 -13.16 13.29
N ILE A 36 -1.84 -14.49 13.14
CA ILE A 36 -2.94 -15.27 12.56
C ILE A 36 -3.43 -16.24 13.62
N THR A 37 -4.74 -16.30 13.83
CA THR A 37 -5.28 -17.25 14.80
C THR A 37 -5.15 -18.69 14.30
N LYS A 38 -4.81 -19.59 15.21
CA LYS A 38 -4.67 -21.02 14.93
C LYS A 38 -5.96 -21.61 14.38
N SER A 39 -7.11 -21.24 14.94
CA SER A 39 -8.44 -21.67 14.45
C SER A 39 -8.61 -21.36 12.97
N ARG A 40 -8.35 -20.11 12.57
CA ARG A 40 -8.45 -19.66 11.19
C ARG A 40 -7.50 -20.41 10.25
N MET A 41 -6.27 -20.65 10.70
CA MET A 41 -5.29 -21.37 9.90
C MET A 41 -5.67 -22.85 9.73
N LYS A 42 -6.21 -23.49 10.78
CA LYS A 42 -6.74 -24.86 10.71
C LYS A 42 -7.93 -24.94 9.77
N GLU A 43 -8.93 -24.07 9.94
CA GLU A 43 -10.11 -23.98 9.08
C GLU A 43 -9.71 -23.92 7.60
N PHE A 44 -8.76 -23.05 7.24
CA PHE A 44 -8.27 -22.96 5.85
C PHE A 44 -7.53 -24.21 5.38
N THR A 45 -6.75 -24.83 6.26
CA THR A 45 -5.91 -25.99 5.90
C THR A 45 -6.73 -27.26 5.72
N GLU A 46 -7.78 -27.42 6.53
CA GLU A 46 -8.67 -28.58 6.57
C GLU A 46 -9.78 -28.53 5.51
N GLN A 47 -9.98 -27.38 4.85
CA GLN A 47 -10.89 -27.27 3.71
C GLN A 47 -10.57 -28.32 2.63
N SER A 48 -11.63 -28.90 2.05
CA SER A 48 -11.54 -29.78 0.89
C SER A 48 -12.05 -29.04 -0.35
N GLY A 49 -11.49 -29.38 -1.52
CA GLY A 49 -11.89 -28.79 -2.80
C GLY A 49 -11.01 -27.65 -3.29
N GLU A 50 -11.50 -26.98 -4.33
CA GLU A 50 -10.84 -25.88 -5.06
C GLU A 50 -10.64 -24.64 -4.17
N PRO A 51 -9.64 -23.79 -4.48
CA PRO A 51 -9.41 -22.56 -3.73
C PRO A 51 -10.59 -21.60 -3.82
N ASP A 52 -10.96 -21.03 -2.68
CA ASP A 52 -12.07 -20.09 -2.55
C ASP A 52 -11.63 -18.74 -1.94
N ARG A 53 -12.62 -17.89 -1.63
CA ARG A 53 -12.38 -16.55 -1.08
C ARG A 53 -11.76 -16.54 0.31
N SER A 54 -11.70 -17.65 1.03
CA SER A 54 -11.06 -17.69 2.36
C SER A 54 -9.58 -17.29 2.32
N ILE A 55 -8.92 -17.50 1.17
CA ILE A 55 -7.53 -17.09 0.94
C ILE A 55 -7.31 -15.58 1.07
N LEU A 56 -8.35 -14.77 0.80
CA LEU A 56 -8.30 -13.31 0.89
C LEU A 56 -8.10 -12.85 2.34
N GLY A 57 -8.41 -13.73 3.30
CA GLY A 57 -8.23 -13.48 4.71
C GLY A 57 -6.76 -13.42 5.18
N PHE A 58 -5.83 -13.88 4.36
CA PHE A 58 -4.43 -14.01 4.72
C PHE A 58 -3.57 -12.89 4.10
N PRO A 59 -2.69 -12.24 4.88
CA PRO A 59 -1.78 -11.22 4.36
C PRO A 59 -0.84 -11.79 3.31
N ILE A 60 -0.62 -11.06 2.23
CA ILE A 60 0.21 -11.54 1.12
C ILE A 60 1.68 -11.72 1.50
N GLN A 61 2.15 -11.00 2.52
CA GLN A 61 3.50 -11.08 3.08
C GLN A 61 3.88 -12.52 3.49
N ILE A 62 2.90 -13.36 3.85
CA ILE A 62 3.17 -14.74 4.27
C ILE A 62 3.38 -15.70 3.07
N TYR A 63 3.15 -15.25 1.84
CA TYR A 63 3.39 -16.03 0.63
C TYR A 63 4.86 -16.40 0.48
N LYS A 64 5.14 -17.70 0.37
CA LYS A 64 6.52 -18.23 0.30
C LYS A 64 7.42 -17.79 1.47
N CYS A 65 6.84 -17.43 2.62
CA CYS A 65 7.62 -17.16 3.84
C CYS A 65 8.38 -18.41 4.30
N LYS A 66 9.47 -18.25 5.06
CA LYS A 66 10.22 -19.38 5.63
C LYS A 66 9.60 -19.82 6.95
N VAL A 67 9.38 -21.13 7.12
CA VAL A 67 8.98 -21.71 8.41
C VAL A 67 10.21 -21.85 9.29
N LEU A 68 10.18 -21.24 10.48
CA LEU A 68 11.25 -21.33 11.47
C LEU A 68 10.93 -22.32 12.60
N HIS A 69 9.65 -22.43 12.98
CA HIS A 69 9.18 -23.27 14.08
C HIS A 69 7.74 -23.71 13.81
N ASP A 70 7.49 -25.03 13.76
CA ASP A 70 6.18 -25.62 13.44
C ASP A 70 5.96 -26.95 14.18
N PRO A 71 5.76 -26.91 15.52
CA PRO A 71 5.67 -28.12 16.35
C PRO A 71 4.43 -28.97 16.03
N GLU A 72 3.36 -28.36 15.49
CA GLU A 72 2.10 -29.03 15.17
C GLU A 72 1.95 -29.38 13.68
N GLN A 73 2.96 -29.11 12.85
CA GLN A 73 2.92 -29.29 11.39
C GLN A 73 1.84 -28.48 10.66
N LEU A 74 1.20 -27.52 11.35
CA LEU A 74 0.13 -26.71 10.81
C LEU A 74 0.66 -25.70 9.79
N LEU A 75 1.82 -25.08 10.04
CA LEU A 75 2.39 -24.08 9.13
C LEU A 75 2.83 -24.69 7.81
N ASN A 76 3.44 -25.88 7.85
CA ASN A 76 3.82 -26.58 6.63
C ASN A 76 2.61 -26.97 5.78
N ALA A 77 1.55 -27.50 6.42
CA ALA A 77 0.31 -27.83 5.73
C ALA A 77 -0.39 -26.59 5.17
N PHE A 78 -0.49 -25.51 5.96
CA PHE A 78 -0.99 -24.21 5.53
C PHE A 78 -0.22 -23.70 4.31
N LYS A 79 1.11 -23.65 4.39
CA LYS A 79 1.95 -23.12 3.31
C LYS A 79 1.83 -23.90 2.03
N LYS A 80 1.82 -25.24 2.12
CA LYS A 80 1.64 -26.10 0.95
C LYS A 80 0.38 -25.73 0.18
N ARG A 81 -0.70 -25.42 0.90
CA ARG A 81 -2.01 -25.03 0.35
C ARG A 81 -2.05 -23.56 -0.10
N TYR A 82 -1.66 -22.64 0.77
CA TYR A 82 -1.70 -21.20 0.49
C TYR A 82 -0.78 -20.82 -0.68
N ASP A 83 0.46 -21.33 -0.69
CA ASP A 83 1.42 -21.01 -1.73
C ASP A 83 1.02 -21.60 -3.09
N SER A 84 0.31 -22.74 -3.12
CA SER A 84 -0.26 -23.28 -4.36
C SER A 84 -1.46 -22.48 -4.84
N TYR A 85 -2.28 -21.95 -3.93
CA TYR A 85 -3.58 -21.37 -4.27
C TYR A 85 -3.56 -19.87 -4.58
N LEU A 86 -2.58 -19.11 -4.06
CA LEU A 86 -2.59 -17.65 -4.18
C LEU A 86 -2.67 -17.16 -5.63
N PHE A 87 -2.09 -17.92 -6.56
CA PHE A 87 -2.07 -17.62 -8.00
C PHE A 87 -2.96 -18.55 -8.84
N HIS A 88 -3.87 -19.30 -8.22
CA HIS A 88 -4.92 -19.99 -8.98
C HIS A 88 -5.82 -18.96 -9.68
N GLU A 89 -6.22 -19.27 -10.91
CA GLU A 89 -6.99 -18.36 -11.76
C GLU A 89 -8.29 -17.84 -11.11
N PRO A 90 -9.11 -18.65 -10.41
CA PRO A 90 -10.27 -18.12 -9.69
C PRO A 90 -9.88 -17.08 -8.64
N ILE A 91 -8.77 -17.28 -7.94
CA ILE A 91 -8.30 -16.39 -6.88
C ILE A 91 -7.75 -15.08 -7.44
N THR A 92 -6.92 -15.15 -8.48
CA THR A 92 -6.39 -13.94 -9.11
C THR A 92 -7.52 -13.11 -9.72
N LYS A 93 -8.51 -13.74 -10.37
CA LYS A 93 -9.73 -13.07 -10.84
C LYS A 93 -10.55 -12.42 -9.71
N PHE A 94 -10.70 -13.09 -8.56
CA PHE A 94 -11.37 -12.46 -7.41
C PHE A 94 -10.62 -11.24 -6.89
N LYS A 95 -9.30 -11.33 -6.75
CA LYS A 95 -8.46 -10.23 -6.26
C LYS A 95 -8.40 -9.07 -7.24
N GLU A 96 -8.34 -9.35 -8.53
CA GLU A 96 -8.45 -8.35 -9.60
C GLU A 96 -9.79 -7.61 -9.50
N LYS A 97 -10.90 -8.35 -9.43
CA LYS A 97 -12.24 -7.77 -9.31
C LYS A 97 -12.38 -6.89 -8.06
N GLU A 98 -11.96 -7.38 -6.90
CA GLU A 98 -12.01 -6.63 -5.65
C GLU A 98 -11.16 -5.34 -5.72
N ALA A 99 -9.97 -5.41 -6.32
CA ALA A 99 -9.13 -4.24 -6.52
C ALA A 99 -9.77 -3.24 -7.50
N LEU A 100 -10.41 -3.70 -8.57
CA LEU A 100 -11.14 -2.83 -9.50
C LEU A 100 -12.35 -2.15 -8.86
N GLU A 101 -13.11 -2.87 -8.04
CA GLU A 101 -14.23 -2.32 -7.27
C GLU A 101 -13.75 -1.22 -6.31
N GLN A 102 -12.66 -1.46 -5.59
CA GLN A 102 -12.05 -0.46 -4.70
C GLN A 102 -11.49 0.75 -5.46
N ALA A 103 -10.86 0.52 -6.63
CA ALA A 103 -10.37 1.60 -7.48
C ALA A 103 -11.51 2.51 -7.96
N ASN A 104 -12.59 1.92 -8.49
CA ASN A 104 -13.77 2.63 -8.95
C ASN A 104 -14.45 3.42 -7.82
N ALA A 105 -14.61 2.81 -6.63
CA ALA A 105 -15.19 3.50 -5.49
C ALA A 105 -14.38 4.74 -5.06
N LYS A 106 -13.05 4.71 -5.21
CA LYS A 106 -12.19 5.87 -4.95
C LYS A 106 -12.31 6.95 -6.03
N LEU A 107 -12.46 6.57 -7.29
CA LEU A 107 -12.74 7.52 -8.37
C LEU A 107 -14.07 8.25 -8.14
N ASP A 108 -15.13 7.52 -7.77
CA ASP A 108 -16.43 8.12 -7.50
C ASP A 108 -16.38 9.09 -6.30
N LYS A 109 -15.66 8.70 -5.24
CA LYS A 109 -15.38 9.59 -4.12
C LYS A 109 -14.59 10.83 -4.52
N ALA A 110 -13.59 10.71 -5.40
CA ALA A 110 -12.86 11.88 -5.88
C ALA A 110 -13.78 12.85 -6.64
N ARG A 111 -14.67 12.34 -7.51
CA ARG A 111 -15.67 13.15 -8.21
C ARG A 111 -16.64 13.85 -7.23
N GLU A 112 -17.12 13.13 -6.21
CA GLU A 112 -17.95 13.70 -5.14
C GLU A 112 -17.24 14.86 -4.42
N GLN A 113 -15.94 14.72 -4.14
CA GLN A 113 -15.18 15.78 -3.47
C GLN A 113 -14.91 16.98 -4.38
N VAL A 114 -14.71 16.76 -5.69
CA VAL A 114 -14.61 17.84 -6.67
C VAL A 114 -15.87 18.71 -6.70
N THR A 115 -17.07 18.11 -6.69
CA THR A 115 -18.32 18.89 -6.68
C THR A 115 -18.51 19.69 -5.39
N ARG A 116 -17.87 19.27 -4.31
CA ARG A 116 -17.85 19.98 -3.01
C ARG A 116 -16.75 21.04 -2.89
N GLY A 117 -15.86 21.16 -3.86
CA GLY A 117 -14.70 22.06 -3.78
C GLY A 117 -13.50 21.51 -3.00
N ASN A 118 -13.53 20.23 -2.62
CA ASN A 118 -12.53 19.58 -1.78
C ASN A 118 -11.45 18.88 -2.62
N TYR A 119 -10.61 19.68 -3.30
CA TYR A 119 -9.68 19.17 -4.32
C TYR A 119 -8.54 18.34 -3.73
N ARG A 120 -8.10 18.65 -2.51
CA ARG A 120 -6.99 17.95 -1.85
C ARG A 120 -7.41 16.56 -1.40
N THR A 121 -8.63 16.49 -0.88
CA THR A 121 -9.28 15.23 -0.54
C THR A 121 -9.55 14.40 -1.80
N ALA A 122 -9.99 15.03 -2.90
CA ALA A 122 -10.15 14.35 -4.19
C ALA A 122 -8.81 13.76 -4.68
N ALA A 123 -7.73 14.53 -4.63
CA ALA A 123 -6.37 14.08 -4.96
C ALA A 123 -5.92 12.87 -4.11
N ALA A 124 -6.21 12.89 -2.81
CA ALA A 124 -5.92 11.76 -1.92
C ALA A 124 -6.70 10.50 -2.32
N HIS A 125 -7.99 10.63 -2.68
CA HIS A 125 -8.78 9.50 -3.19
C HIS A 125 -8.20 8.94 -4.50
N LEU A 126 -7.80 9.78 -5.44
CA LEU A 126 -7.22 9.36 -6.71
C LEU A 126 -5.91 8.58 -6.52
N ARG A 127 -5.02 9.04 -5.64
CA ARG A 127 -3.79 8.31 -5.25
C ARG A 127 -4.09 6.90 -4.74
N VAL A 128 -5.07 6.79 -3.84
CA VAL A 128 -5.47 5.49 -3.28
C VAL A 128 -6.11 4.61 -4.37
N GLY A 129 -6.95 5.18 -5.23
CA GLY A 129 -7.58 4.47 -6.33
C GLY A 129 -6.56 3.95 -7.36
N LEU A 130 -5.56 4.76 -7.75
CA LEU A 130 -4.49 4.35 -8.67
C LEU A 130 -3.68 3.20 -8.10
N ASN A 131 -3.44 3.18 -6.79
CA ASN A 131 -2.82 2.04 -6.15
C ASN A 131 -3.66 0.77 -6.26
N PHE A 132 -4.99 0.86 -6.12
CA PHE A 132 -5.86 -0.29 -6.35
C PHE A 132 -5.90 -0.71 -7.82
N LEU A 133 -5.84 0.24 -8.74
CA LEU A 133 -5.77 -0.05 -10.17
C LEU A 133 -4.46 -0.79 -10.53
N LEU A 134 -3.34 -0.37 -9.96
CA LEU A 134 -2.06 -1.08 -10.07
C LEU A 134 -2.12 -2.49 -9.47
N LEU A 135 -2.80 -2.65 -8.33
CA LEU A 135 -3.04 -3.97 -7.74
C LEU A 135 -3.85 -4.87 -8.68
N ALA A 136 -4.89 -4.34 -9.32
CA ALA A 136 -5.68 -5.09 -10.30
C ALA A 136 -4.82 -5.57 -11.47
N VAL A 137 -3.97 -4.69 -12.03
CA VAL A 137 -3.00 -5.07 -13.07
C VAL A 137 -2.07 -6.19 -12.57
N TYR A 138 -1.54 -6.09 -11.36
CA TYR A 138 -0.66 -7.12 -10.83
C TYR A 138 -1.36 -8.48 -10.69
N TRP A 139 -2.61 -8.50 -10.24
CA TRP A 139 -3.37 -9.75 -10.21
C TRP A 139 -3.69 -10.30 -11.59
N HIS A 140 -4.09 -9.44 -12.52
CA HIS A 140 -4.37 -9.79 -13.92
C HIS A 140 -3.18 -10.51 -14.57
N TYR A 141 -1.98 -9.94 -14.42
CA TYR A 141 -0.75 -10.47 -15.01
C TYR A 141 0.00 -11.47 -14.09
N HIS A 142 -0.63 -11.94 -13.00
CA HIS A 142 -0.03 -12.89 -12.06
C HIS A 142 1.32 -12.42 -11.45
N ILE A 143 1.45 -11.11 -11.29
CA ILE A 143 2.60 -10.45 -10.65
C ILE A 143 2.29 -10.34 -9.16
N LEU A 144 3.20 -10.82 -8.32
CA LEU A 144 3.06 -10.70 -6.87
C LEU A 144 3.13 -9.21 -6.44
N PRO A 145 2.08 -8.60 -5.88
CA PRO A 145 2.14 -7.20 -5.48
C PRO A 145 3.01 -7.01 -4.23
N ARG A 146 4.27 -6.62 -4.42
CA ARG A 146 5.20 -6.23 -3.36
C ARG A 146 5.40 -4.71 -3.34
N SER A 147 5.80 -4.16 -2.20
CA SER A 147 6.24 -2.76 -2.08
C SER A 147 7.33 -2.41 -3.11
N GLN A 148 8.28 -3.32 -3.32
CA GLN A 148 9.36 -3.20 -4.31
C GLN A 148 8.85 -3.08 -5.76
N ASN A 149 7.72 -3.70 -6.09
CA ASN A 149 7.16 -3.63 -7.45
C ASN A 149 6.54 -2.25 -7.74
N ARG A 150 6.46 -1.36 -6.76
CA ARG A 150 5.88 -0.01 -6.92
C ARG A 150 6.94 1.09 -6.98
N THR A 151 8.20 0.71 -7.06
CA THR A 151 9.31 1.64 -7.29
C THR A 151 9.32 2.09 -8.75
N ILE A 152 9.80 3.31 -9.06
CA ILE A 152 9.86 3.81 -10.45
C ILE A 152 10.52 2.80 -11.40
N TYR A 153 11.64 2.21 -10.98
CA TYR A 153 12.33 1.19 -11.76
C TYR A 153 11.43 0.00 -12.12
N PHE A 154 10.73 -0.57 -11.14
CA PHE A 154 9.85 -1.72 -11.38
C PHE A 154 8.55 -1.33 -12.07
N LEU A 155 8.03 -0.13 -11.82
CA LEU A 155 6.89 0.43 -12.56
C LEU A 155 7.24 0.53 -14.06
N HIS A 156 8.38 1.11 -14.41
CA HIS A 156 8.85 1.20 -15.78
C HIS A 156 9.15 -0.18 -16.39
N LYS A 157 9.80 -1.07 -15.64
CA LYS A 157 10.06 -2.44 -16.10
C LYS A 157 8.77 -3.19 -16.40
N ASN A 158 7.80 -3.12 -15.48
CA ASN A 158 6.51 -3.79 -15.63
C ASN A 158 5.67 -3.14 -16.73
N SER A 159 5.73 -1.81 -16.89
CA SER A 159 5.01 -1.11 -17.96
C SER A 159 5.44 -1.56 -19.35
N GLN A 160 6.74 -1.77 -19.56
CA GLN A 160 7.27 -2.26 -20.83
C GLN A 160 6.85 -3.71 -21.13
N VAL A 161 6.83 -4.56 -20.10
CA VAL A 161 6.44 -5.97 -20.25
C VAL A 161 4.93 -6.10 -20.48
N ILE A 162 4.13 -5.29 -19.80
CA ILE A 162 2.67 -5.37 -19.81
C ILE A 162 2.07 -4.57 -20.98
N GLY A 163 2.74 -3.52 -21.44
CA GLY A 163 2.25 -2.63 -22.50
C GLY A 163 1.26 -1.55 -22.04
N ASN A 164 0.93 -1.46 -20.75
CA ASN A 164 0.01 -0.46 -20.21
C ASN A 164 0.78 0.76 -19.69
N THR A 165 1.34 1.61 -20.56
CA THR A 165 2.17 2.75 -20.11
C THR A 165 1.36 3.82 -19.36
N LYS A 166 0.10 4.04 -19.75
CA LYS A 166 -0.75 5.11 -19.18
C LYS A 166 -0.96 4.98 -17.67
N LEU A 167 -1.17 3.76 -17.16
CA LEU A 167 -1.32 3.56 -15.71
C LEU A 167 -0.06 3.96 -14.95
N TYR A 168 1.12 3.59 -15.47
CA TYR A 168 2.39 3.91 -14.82
C TYR A 168 2.71 5.39 -14.93
N ASP A 169 2.38 6.04 -16.04
CA ASP A 169 2.54 7.48 -16.21
C ASP A 169 1.63 8.25 -15.24
N ALA A 170 0.36 7.84 -15.13
CA ALA A 170 -0.58 8.36 -14.12
C ALA A 170 -0.04 8.17 -12.70
N PHE A 171 0.51 7.00 -12.40
CA PHE A 171 1.07 6.72 -11.09
C PHE A 171 2.31 7.58 -10.79
N ILE A 172 3.21 7.76 -11.76
CA ILE A 172 4.39 8.62 -11.60
C ILE A 172 3.94 10.06 -11.32
N GLN A 173 3.07 10.62 -12.15
CA GLN A 173 2.63 12.00 -12.05
C GLN A 173 1.85 12.29 -10.76
N VAL A 174 0.89 11.44 -10.39
CA VAL A 174 0.01 11.66 -9.24
C VAL A 174 0.76 11.57 -7.90
N PHE A 175 1.83 10.77 -7.86
CA PHE A 175 2.74 10.72 -6.70
C PHE A 175 3.94 11.67 -6.83
N GLY A 176 4.06 12.40 -7.94
CA GLY A 176 5.13 13.36 -8.22
C GLY A 176 6.51 12.72 -8.30
N LEU A 177 6.61 11.47 -8.75
CA LEU A 177 7.84 10.67 -8.73
C LEU A 177 8.88 11.12 -9.77
N GLU A 178 8.49 11.99 -10.70
CA GLU A 178 9.35 12.59 -11.71
C GLU A 178 10.28 13.69 -11.17
N LYS A 179 10.00 14.24 -9.97
CA LYS A 179 10.81 15.32 -9.38
C LYS A 179 12.20 14.80 -8.98
N PRO A 180 13.26 15.63 -9.01
CA PRO A 180 14.62 15.19 -8.67
C PRO A 180 14.71 14.55 -7.28
N ARG A 181 15.53 13.49 -7.13
CA ARG A 181 15.73 12.76 -5.86
C ARG A 181 16.05 13.69 -4.69
N LYS A 182 16.85 14.72 -4.91
CA LYS A 182 17.22 15.70 -3.88
C LYS A 182 15.98 16.41 -3.32
N THR A 183 15.09 16.89 -4.18
CA THR A 183 13.82 17.52 -3.80
C THR A 183 12.97 16.61 -2.93
N HIS A 184 12.88 15.33 -3.28
CA HIS A 184 12.15 14.35 -2.46
C HIS A 184 12.79 14.11 -1.10
N LYS A 185 14.12 14.04 -1.05
CA LYS A 185 14.84 13.84 0.21
C LYS A 185 14.61 15.02 1.15
N ASP A 186 14.76 16.24 0.65
CA ASP A 186 14.57 17.46 1.44
C ASP A 186 13.12 17.56 1.95
N ALA A 187 12.13 17.32 1.09
CA ALA A 187 10.71 17.34 1.48
C ALA A 187 10.35 16.24 2.50
N LEU A 188 10.86 15.02 2.34
CA LEU A 188 10.63 13.94 3.30
C LEU A 188 11.29 14.26 4.65
N GLN A 189 12.51 14.80 4.65
CA GLN A 189 13.20 15.18 5.88
C GLN A 189 12.41 16.24 6.66
N ASN A 190 11.84 17.23 5.98
CA ASN A 190 11.01 18.25 6.60
C ASN A 190 9.71 17.66 7.18
N ALA A 191 9.04 16.78 6.41
CA ALA A 191 7.78 16.16 6.82
C ALA A 191 7.94 15.04 7.86
N GLN A 192 9.16 14.59 8.16
CA GLN A 192 9.40 13.38 8.96
C GLN A 192 8.75 13.43 10.35
N ARG A 193 8.83 14.59 11.01
CA ARG A 193 8.20 14.79 12.34
C ARG A 193 6.69 14.60 12.27
N ASP A 194 6.06 15.23 11.30
CA ASP A 194 4.61 15.23 11.11
C ASP A 194 4.12 13.81 10.72
N ILE A 195 4.89 13.10 9.87
CA ILE A 195 4.65 11.70 9.52
C ILE A 195 4.70 10.81 10.77
N PHE A 196 5.73 10.94 11.59
CA PHE A 196 5.90 10.11 12.78
C PHE A 196 4.78 10.34 13.79
N GLN A 197 4.43 11.59 14.05
CA GLN A 197 3.33 11.95 14.96
C GLN A 197 2.00 11.33 14.54
N LEU A 198 1.66 11.39 13.24
CA LEU A 198 0.45 10.75 12.73
C LEU A 198 0.53 9.23 12.77
N SER A 199 1.69 8.67 12.44
CA SER A 199 1.89 7.22 12.36
C SER A 199 1.73 6.53 13.72
N ASP A 200 2.24 7.14 14.79
CA ASP A 200 2.11 6.60 16.15
C ASP A 200 0.66 6.61 16.63
N THR A 201 -0.08 7.64 16.24
CA THR A 201 -1.50 7.77 16.56
C THR A 201 -2.33 6.71 15.83
N SER A 202 -2.01 6.41 14.58
CA SER A 202 -2.84 5.56 13.72
C SER A 202 -2.44 4.09 13.71
N TRP A 203 -1.15 3.77 13.83
CA TRP A 203 -0.62 2.41 13.65
C TRP A 203 0.00 1.81 14.92
N GLY A 204 0.11 2.60 15.99
CA GLY A 204 0.60 2.18 17.29
C GLY A 204 1.91 2.86 17.68
N SER A 205 2.18 2.91 18.98
CA SER A 205 3.25 3.69 19.60
C SER A 205 4.67 3.36 19.16
N ASN A 206 4.90 2.21 18.52
CA ASN A 206 6.23 1.81 18.04
C ASN A 206 6.47 2.18 16.57
N THR A 207 5.49 2.77 15.90
CA THR A 207 5.53 2.97 14.45
C THR A 207 6.61 3.96 14.03
N SER A 208 6.77 5.07 14.74
CA SER A 208 7.80 6.07 14.44
C SER A 208 9.21 5.49 14.59
N ALA A 209 9.46 4.70 15.63
CA ALA A 209 10.72 3.99 15.83
C ALA A 209 10.99 2.99 14.70
N PHE A 210 9.98 2.25 14.26
CA PHE A 210 10.06 1.37 13.11
C PHE A 210 10.35 2.16 11.83
N LEU A 211 9.56 3.17 11.48
CA LEU A 211 9.72 3.98 10.26
C LEU A 211 11.06 4.70 10.20
N LYS A 212 11.63 5.10 11.34
CA LYS A 212 12.94 5.76 11.42
C LYS A 212 14.10 4.82 11.08
N ASN A 213 13.97 3.54 11.41
CA ASN A 213 15.11 2.61 11.41
C ASN A 213 14.99 1.47 10.39
N ALA A 214 13.77 1.01 10.10
CA ALA A 214 13.48 -0.06 9.15
C ALA A 214 13.19 0.48 7.75
N VAL A 215 12.54 1.63 7.65
CA VAL A 215 12.24 2.26 6.36
C VAL A 215 13.32 3.28 6.05
N ASP A 216 13.94 3.15 4.88
CA ASP A 216 15.10 3.96 4.53
C ASP A 216 14.78 5.46 4.38
N GLY A 217 15.03 6.20 5.46
CA GLY A 217 14.90 7.66 5.52
C GLY A 217 15.86 8.43 4.60
N ASN A 218 16.85 7.76 3.97
CA ASN A 218 17.71 8.35 2.94
C ASN A 218 17.23 8.07 1.50
N LEU A 219 16.13 7.34 1.34
CA LEU A 219 15.61 6.90 0.04
C LEU A 219 16.66 6.10 -0.76
N GLU A 220 17.58 5.40 -0.10
CA GLU A 220 18.63 4.56 -0.71
C GLU A 220 18.15 3.11 -0.98
N TRP A 221 17.01 2.73 -0.43
CA TRP A 221 16.39 1.43 -0.56
C TRP A 221 15.67 1.37 -1.91
N GLY A 222 16.45 0.94 -2.91
CA GLY A 222 16.06 0.80 -4.31
C GLY A 222 16.71 1.84 -5.24
N HIS A 223 16.58 1.63 -6.54
CA HIS A 223 17.21 2.47 -7.55
C HIS A 223 16.49 3.83 -7.65
N HIS A 224 17.20 4.91 -7.30
CA HIS A 224 16.84 6.31 -7.64
C HIS A 224 15.34 6.66 -7.46
N GLN A 225 14.89 6.94 -6.22
CA GLN A 225 13.51 7.39 -5.86
C GLN A 225 12.45 6.30 -5.63
N SER A 226 12.88 5.05 -5.50
CA SER A 226 12.05 3.86 -5.31
C SER A 226 10.99 3.93 -4.19
N ILE A 227 11.31 4.51 -3.03
CA ILE A 227 10.44 4.43 -1.84
C ILE A 227 9.60 5.70 -1.57
N VAL A 228 9.79 6.80 -2.32
CA VAL A 228 9.05 8.05 -2.07
C VAL A 228 7.54 7.85 -2.11
N TYR A 229 7.06 7.07 -3.09
CA TYR A 229 5.66 6.69 -3.18
C TYR A 229 5.16 5.95 -1.92
N VAL A 230 5.97 5.05 -1.33
CA VAL A 230 5.57 4.31 -0.13
C VAL A 230 5.32 5.28 1.00
N TYR A 231 6.20 6.26 1.21
CA TYR A 231 5.97 7.31 2.22
C TYR A 231 4.70 8.11 1.93
N LYS A 232 4.48 8.58 0.69
CA LYS A 232 3.25 9.31 0.32
C LYS A 232 1.99 8.46 0.49
N TYR A 233 2.02 7.18 0.11
CA TYR A 233 0.91 6.24 0.22
C TYR A 233 0.61 5.84 1.66
N CYS A 234 1.64 5.55 2.45
CA CYS A 234 1.57 5.25 3.87
C CYS A 234 0.86 6.39 4.60
N VAL A 235 1.21 7.65 4.31
CA VAL A 235 0.54 8.82 4.86
C VAL A 235 -0.95 8.89 4.52
N HIS A 236 -1.32 8.61 3.27
CA HIS A 236 -2.73 8.61 2.88
C HIS A 236 -3.58 7.53 3.57
N ARG A 237 -2.97 6.44 4.03
CA ARG A 237 -3.61 5.35 4.78
C ARG A 237 -3.62 5.57 6.30
N MET A 238 -3.05 6.67 6.80
CA MET A 238 -3.06 7.02 8.24
C MET A 238 -4.41 7.58 8.72
N HIS A 239 -5.43 7.65 7.87
CA HIS A 239 -6.75 8.18 8.22
C HIS A 239 -7.85 7.15 7.98
N GLY A 240 -8.68 6.99 9.02
CA GLY A 240 -9.70 5.94 9.15
C GLY A 240 -10.11 5.66 10.60
N HIS A 241 -9.75 6.55 11.54
CA HIS A 241 -10.21 6.53 12.92
C HIS A 241 -11.19 7.69 13.12
N ASP A 242 -12.16 7.50 14.01
CA ASP A 242 -13.32 8.38 14.30
C ASP A 242 -13.03 9.88 14.54
N ARG A 243 -11.76 10.30 14.56
CA ARG A 243 -11.31 11.68 14.76
C ARG A 243 -10.94 12.44 13.48
N TYR A 244 -10.85 11.75 12.33
CA TYR A 244 -10.46 12.37 11.06
C TYR A 244 -11.55 12.17 9.98
N PRO A 245 -12.33 13.22 9.68
CA PRO A 245 -13.44 13.17 8.73
C PRO A 245 -12.98 13.07 7.27
N GLU A 246 -13.91 12.71 6.37
CA GLU A 246 -13.60 12.41 4.96
C GLU A 246 -12.90 13.57 4.23
N ASP A 247 -13.16 14.83 4.57
CA ASP A 247 -12.63 16.05 3.94
C ASP A 247 -11.36 16.62 4.59
N LEU A 248 -10.64 15.80 5.37
CA LEU A 248 -9.55 16.23 6.24
C LEU A 248 -8.52 17.15 5.56
N TYR A 249 -8.11 16.82 4.33
CA TYR A 249 -7.04 17.54 3.63
C TYR A 249 -7.48 18.93 3.14
N ASP A 250 -8.78 19.22 3.09
CA ASP A 250 -9.27 20.55 2.72
C ASP A 250 -9.58 21.40 3.97
N ARG A 251 -9.41 20.85 5.18
CA ARG A 251 -9.59 21.59 6.42
C ARG A 251 -8.37 22.45 6.73
N PRO A 252 -8.56 23.76 7.01
CA PRO A 252 -7.46 24.65 7.41
C PRO A 252 -6.69 24.15 8.64
N ASP A 253 -7.37 23.47 9.57
CA ASP A 253 -6.75 22.92 10.78
C ASP A 253 -5.70 21.87 10.49
N PHE A 254 -5.92 21.03 9.47
CA PHE A 254 -4.95 19.99 9.11
C PHE A 254 -3.67 20.61 8.54
N ALA A 255 -3.80 21.57 7.62
CA ALA A 255 -2.66 22.30 7.08
C ALA A 255 -1.88 23.07 8.15
N ARG A 256 -2.57 23.59 9.19
CA ARG A 256 -1.93 24.26 10.32
C ARG A 256 -1.23 23.29 11.28
N GLN A 257 -1.81 22.12 11.53
CA GLN A 257 -1.23 21.11 12.43
C GLN A 257 -0.04 20.38 11.79
N PHE A 258 -0.08 20.14 10.49
CA PHE A 258 0.91 19.33 9.76
C PHE A 258 1.39 20.03 8.48
N PRO A 259 1.98 21.24 8.56
CA PRO A 259 2.32 22.04 7.38
C PRO A 259 3.36 21.37 6.48
N GLU A 260 4.37 20.70 7.06
CA GLU A 260 5.44 20.07 6.28
C GLU A 260 4.92 18.82 5.58
N LEU A 261 4.06 18.06 6.24
CA LEU A 261 3.36 16.94 5.61
C LEU A 261 2.45 17.40 4.47
N TYR A 262 1.71 18.50 4.70
CA TYR A 262 0.80 19.04 3.71
C TYR A 262 1.53 19.44 2.43
N HIS A 263 2.70 20.06 2.57
CA HIS A 263 3.60 20.36 1.46
C HIS A 263 4.18 19.10 0.82
N PHE A 264 4.67 18.13 1.62
CA PHE A 264 5.22 16.87 1.10
C PHE A 264 4.21 16.06 0.26
N LEU A 265 2.93 16.15 0.60
CA LEU A 265 1.83 15.55 -0.14
C LEU A 265 1.36 16.38 -1.34
N ASP A 266 2.00 17.51 -1.63
CA ASP A 266 1.64 18.45 -2.69
C ASP A 266 0.20 19.01 -2.53
N MET A 267 -0.31 19.12 -1.30
CA MET A 267 -1.70 19.56 -1.04
C MET A 267 -1.84 21.08 -1.08
N ASP A 268 -0.80 21.82 -0.74
CA ASP A 268 -0.75 23.27 -0.82
C ASP A 268 -0.79 23.79 -2.25
N THR A 269 -0.25 23.05 -3.20
CA THR A 269 -0.25 23.40 -4.63
C THR A 269 -1.41 22.82 -5.43
N MET A 270 -2.25 21.97 -4.82
CA MET A 270 -3.30 21.24 -5.53
C MET A 270 -4.41 22.15 -6.06
N THR A 271 -4.64 22.13 -7.38
CA THR A 271 -5.71 22.89 -8.03
C THR A 271 -6.85 22.00 -8.55
N LEU A 272 -7.97 22.62 -8.92
CA LEU A 272 -9.07 21.91 -9.60
C LEU A 272 -8.63 21.30 -10.92
N ASP A 273 -7.79 22.01 -11.69
CA ASP A 273 -7.36 21.56 -13.01
C ASP A 273 -6.44 20.34 -12.90
N ASP A 274 -5.55 20.31 -11.89
CA ASP A 274 -4.75 19.12 -11.58
C ASP A 274 -5.65 17.90 -11.32
N VAL A 275 -6.65 18.06 -10.45
CA VAL A 275 -7.56 16.96 -10.09
C VAL A 275 -8.39 16.49 -11.28
N LYS A 276 -8.87 17.40 -12.13
CA LYS A 276 -9.57 17.05 -13.36
C LYS A 276 -8.67 16.26 -14.31
N GLN A 277 -7.43 16.69 -14.49
CA GLN A 277 -6.46 15.95 -15.30
C GLN A 277 -6.21 14.56 -14.72
N TRP A 278 -6.05 14.44 -13.40
CA TRP A 278 -5.83 13.16 -12.75
C TRP A 278 -7.02 12.20 -12.86
N ILE A 279 -8.26 12.72 -12.84
CA ILE A 279 -9.47 11.94 -13.13
C ILE A 279 -9.41 11.37 -14.54
N LEU A 280 -9.06 12.18 -15.54
CA LEU A 280 -8.95 11.73 -16.93
C LEU A 280 -7.87 10.64 -17.09
N MET A 281 -6.68 10.85 -16.52
CA MET A 281 -5.62 9.85 -16.54
C MET A 281 -6.03 8.54 -15.88
N PHE A 282 -6.78 8.63 -14.78
CA PHE A 282 -7.33 7.46 -14.09
C PHE A 282 -8.30 6.69 -15.01
N GLU A 283 -9.25 7.39 -15.62
CA GLU A 283 -10.26 6.81 -16.50
C GLU A 283 -9.62 6.14 -17.72
N GLU A 284 -8.62 6.78 -18.33
CA GLU A 284 -7.84 6.22 -19.43
C GLU A 284 -7.10 4.95 -19.01
N ALA A 285 -6.37 4.99 -17.89
CA ALA A 285 -5.65 3.83 -17.37
C ALA A 285 -6.61 2.67 -16.99
N ARG A 286 -7.80 3.02 -16.49
CA ARG A 286 -8.84 2.06 -16.12
C ARG A 286 -9.48 1.40 -17.35
N GLY A 287 -9.67 2.16 -18.43
CA GLY A 287 -10.19 1.70 -19.71
C GLY A 287 -9.23 0.77 -20.44
N ASP A 288 -7.94 1.11 -20.46
CA ASP A 288 -6.90 0.26 -21.08
C ASP A 288 -6.86 -1.14 -20.45
N LEU A 289 -7.05 -1.24 -19.13
CA LEU A 289 -7.11 -2.54 -18.44
C LEU A 289 -8.30 -3.41 -18.89
N GLN A 290 -9.42 -2.81 -19.32
CA GLN A 290 -10.57 -3.58 -19.84
C GLN A 290 -10.32 -4.10 -21.26
N LEU A 291 -9.59 -3.34 -22.09
CA LEU A 291 -9.31 -3.70 -23.48
C LEU A 291 -8.32 -4.87 -23.60
N HIS A 292 -7.44 -5.04 -22.60
CA HIS A 292 -6.47 -6.13 -22.55
C HIS A 292 -6.97 -7.39 -21.81
N ALA A 293 -8.22 -7.40 -21.34
CA ALA A 293 -8.83 -8.53 -20.63
C ALA A 293 -9.56 -9.55 -21.54
N ILE A 294 -9.20 -9.59 -22.83
CA ILE A 294 -9.80 -10.47 -23.86
C ILE A 294 -8.88 -11.66 -24.15
#